data_AF-A0A2T2S011-F1
#
_entry.id   AF-A0A2T2S011-F1
#
_cell.length_a   1.000
_cell.length_b   1.000
_cell.length_c   1.000
_cell.angle_alpha   90.00
_cell.angle_beta   90.00
_cell.angle_gamma   90.00
#
_symmetry.space_group_name_H-M   'P 1'
#
loop_
_entity.id
_entity.type
_entity.pdbx_description
1 polymer ?
#
loop_
_entity_poly.entity_id
_entity_poly.type
_entity_poly.pdbx_seq_one_letter_code
_entity_poly.pdbx_strand_id
1 'polypeptide(L)' 'MTVAQIAEIAWVALAALLIAIVLLHSPKGDGLGGIGGQGQLFTSTKSAEKGLNRITWGIAIAFLGLTIAQSAGWLG' A
#
# COMPACT_ATOMS: atom_id res chain seq x y z
N MET A 1 -28.13 -1.11 -6.07
CA MET A 1 -26.89 -0.96 -5.28
C MET A 1 -26.87 0.45 -4.76
N THR A 2 -26.81 0.63 -3.45
CA THR A 2 -26.68 1.97 -2.85
C THR A 2 -25.23 2.44 -2.92
N VAL A 3 -25.00 3.75 -2.76
CA VAL A 3 -23.65 4.31 -2.73
C VAL A 3 -22.83 3.72 -1.57
N ALA A 4 -23.45 3.53 -0.40
CA ALA A 4 -22.85 2.85 0.74
C ALA A 4 -22.36 1.44 0.40
N GLN A 5 -23.20 0.62 -0.25
CA GLN A 5 -22.84 -0.75 -0.63
C GLN A 5 -21.65 -0.78 -1.60
N ILE A 6 -21.61 0.15 -2.56
CA ILE A 6 -20.48 0.24 -3.51
C ILE A 6 -19.20 0.64 -2.78
N ALA A 7 -19.28 1.60 -1.84
CA ALA A 7 -18.15 2.04 -1.04
C ALA A 7 -17.61 0.93 -0.12
N GLU A 8 -18.50 0.12 0.47
CA GLU A 8 -18.14 -1.02 1.30
C GLU A 8 -17.39 -2.09 0.49
N ILE A 9 -17.90 -2.44 -0.70
CA ILE A 9 -17.24 -3.39 -1.61
C ILE A 9 -15.85 -2.86 -2.01
N ALA A 10 -15.76 -1.58 -2.37
CA ALA A 10 -14.49 -0.95 -2.71
C ALA A 10 -13.51 -0.96 -1.52
N TRP A 11 -13.99 -0.71 -0.31
CA TRP A 11 -13.20 -0.72 0.92
C TRP A 11 -12.63 -2.11 1.22
N VAL A 12 -13.44 -3.17 1.11
CA VAL A 12 -12.98 -4.56 1.28
C VAL A 12 -11.95 -4.94 0.21
N ALA A 13 -12.17 -4.52 -1.04
CA ALA A 13 -11.23 -4.78 -2.12
C ALA A 13 -9.87 -4.10 -1.88
N LEU A 14 -9.88 -2.83 -1.42
CA LEU A 14 -8.65 -2.10 -1.05
C LEU A 14 -7.92 -2.74 0.12
N ALA A 15 -8.65 -3.27 1.12
CA ALA A 15 -8.04 -4.00 2.23
C ALA A 15 -7.31 -5.26 1.76
N ALA A 16 -7.98 -6.08 0.94
CA ALA A 16 -7.38 -7.30 0.39
C ALA A 16 -6.16 -6.99 -0.48
N LEU A 17 -6.23 -5.94 -1.31
CA LEU A 17 -5.13 -5.50 -2.15
C LEU A 17 -3.95 -4.99 -1.32
N LEU A 18 -4.19 -4.26 -0.23
CA LEU A 18 -3.14 -3.83 0.70
C LEU A 18 -2.43 -5.01 1.34
N ILE A 19 -3.19 -6.01 1.83
CA ILE A 19 -2.61 -7.22 2.41
C ILE A 19 -1.72 -7.90 1.38
N ALA A 20 -2.21 -8.12 0.15
CA ALA A 20 -1.42 -8.72 -0.92
C ALA A 20 -0.14 -7.93 -1.22
N ILE A 21 -0.22 -6.61 -1.37
CA ILE A 21 0.93 -5.75 -1.67
C ILE A 21 1.95 -5.70 -0.53
N VAL A 22 1.50 -5.71 0.72
CA VAL A 22 2.39 -5.75 1.89
C VAL A 22 3.12 -7.08 1.94
N LEU A 23 2.46 -8.20 1.66
CA LEU A 23 3.12 -9.51 1.59
C LEU A 23 4.10 -9.61 0.41
N LEU A 24 3.85 -8.90 -0.69
CA LEU A 24 4.75 -8.80 -1.83
C LEU A 24 5.95 -7.89 -1.57
N HIS A 25 5.95 -7.07 -0.51
CA HIS A 25 7.16 -6.34 -0.16
C HIS A 25 8.23 -7.33 0.27
N SER A 26 9.36 -7.31 -0.44
CA SER A 26 10.52 -8.06 -0.02
C SER A 26 10.87 -7.67 1.42
N PRO A 27 11.16 -8.64 2.30
CA PRO A 27 11.60 -8.33 3.66
C PRO A 27 12.84 -7.45 3.54
N LYS A 28 12.74 -6.20 3.98
CA LYS A 28 13.82 -5.22 3.88
C LYS A 28 14.93 -5.63 4.85
N GLY A 29 15.78 -6.54 4.40
CA GLY A 29 16.96 -7.05 5.09
C GLY A 29 18.17 -6.13 5.02
N ASP A 30 17.98 -4.82 4.85
CA ASP A 30 19.06 -3.82 4.87
C ASP A 30 19.44 -3.47 6.31
N GLY A 31 19.90 -4.44 7.10
CA GLY A 31 20.45 -4.19 8.44
C GLY A 31 21.71 -3.30 8.41
N LEU A 32 22.59 -3.43 9.41
CA LEU A 32 23.90 -2.76 9.48
C LEU A 32 24.79 -2.96 8.22
N GLY A 33 24.48 -3.94 7.35
CA GLY A 33 25.15 -4.18 6.08
C GLY A 33 24.94 -3.09 5.00
N GLY A 34 23.95 -2.21 5.15
CA GLY A 34 23.73 -1.06 4.26
C GLY A 34 24.61 0.17 4.58
N ILE A 35 25.23 0.21 5.77
CA ILE A 35 26.01 1.36 6.26
C ILE A 35 27.44 1.40 5.65
N GLY A 36 27.88 0.32 4.98
CA GLY A 36 29.25 0.16 4.47
C GLY A 36 29.49 0.47 2.98
N GLY A 37 28.54 1.08 2.27
CA GLY A 37 28.83 1.81 1.03
C GLY A 37 29.46 1.04 -0.14
N GLN A 38 28.87 -0.07 -0.63
CA GLN A 38 29.22 -0.57 -1.98
C GLN A 38 28.21 -1.52 -2.66
N GLY A 39 26.90 -1.29 -2.49
CA GLY A 39 25.85 -2.10 -3.14
C GLY A 39 25.07 -1.44 -4.30
N GLN A 40 25.40 -0.20 -4.69
CA GLN A 40 24.47 0.67 -5.42
C GLN A 40 24.59 0.72 -6.96
N LEU A 41 25.42 -0.07 -7.61
CA LEU A 41 25.71 0.15 -9.04
C LEU A 41 24.97 -0.76 -10.03
N PHE A 42 24.33 -1.85 -9.59
CA PHE A 42 23.56 -2.75 -10.48
C PHE A 42 22.32 -3.36 -9.83
N THR A 43 21.40 -2.53 -9.33
CA THR A 43 20.09 -2.99 -8.82
C THR A 43 18.96 -2.31 -9.59
N SER A 44 18.42 -3.02 -10.58
CA SER A 44 17.12 -2.70 -11.22
C SER A 44 15.94 -2.80 -10.23
N THR A 45 16.17 -3.35 -9.04
CA THR A 45 15.20 -3.56 -7.96
C THR A 45 14.80 -2.24 -7.28
N LYS A 46 15.69 -1.25 -7.16
CA LYS A 46 15.42 0.00 -6.44
C LYS A 46 14.30 0.86 -7.06
N SER A 47 14.16 0.84 -8.39
CA SER A 47 13.10 1.59 -9.09
C SER A 47 11.74 0.91 -8.96
N ALA A 48 11.72 -0.43 -9.05
CA ALA A 48 10.51 -1.23 -8.88
C ALA A 48 9.97 -1.12 -7.43
N GLU A 49 10.86 -1.17 -6.44
CA GLU A 49 10.49 -0.96 -5.03
C GLU A 49 9.94 0.45 -4.76
N LYS A 50 10.54 1.48 -5.36
CA LYS A 50 10.04 2.86 -5.25
C LYS A 50 8.65 3.02 -5.87
N GLY A 51 8.40 2.35 -7.00
CA GLY A 51 7.10 2.29 -7.64
C GLY A 51 6.06 1.57 -6.78
N LEU A 52 6.41 0.39 -6.27
CA LEU A 52 5.55 -0.41 -5.39
C LEU A 52 5.16 0.38 -4.14
N ASN A 53 6.12 1.03 -3.47
CA ASN A 53 5.88 1.85 -2.28
C ASN A 53 4.93 3.03 -2.56
N ARG A 54 5.04 3.67 -3.74
CA ARG A 54 4.14 4.75 -4.15
C ARG A 54 2.70 4.23 -4.34
N ILE A 55 2.55 3.06 -4.96
CA ILE A 55 1.26 2.42 -5.15
C ILE A 55 0.65 2.02 -3.80
N THR A 56 1.43 1.42 -2.91
CA THR A 56 0.98 1.07 -1.54
C THR A 56 0.48 2.29 -0.80
N TRP A 57 1.19 3.42 -0.86
CA TRP A 57 0.77 4.67 -0.24
C TRP A 57 -0.56 5.19 -0.81
N GLY A 58 -0.74 5.13 -2.13
CA GLY A 58 -1.99 5.52 -2.77
C GLY A 58 -3.17 4.67 -2.28
N ILE A 59 -2.99 3.34 -2.24
CA ILE A 59 -4.02 2.41 -1.78
C ILE A 59 -4.29 2.57 -0.28
N ALA A 60 -3.26 2.81 0.53
CA ALA A 60 -3.39 3.06 1.97
C ALA A 60 -4.20 4.33 2.26
N ILE A 61 -3.93 5.43 1.56
CA ILE A 61 -4.70 6.67 1.70
C ILE A 61 -6.16 6.44 1.28
N ALA A 62 -6.40 5.75 0.15
CA ALA A 62 -7.76 5.46 -0.31
C ALA A 62 -8.54 4.60 0.70
N PHE A 63 -7.89 3.58 1.26
CA PHE A 63 -8.48 2.72 2.30
C PHE A 63 -8.83 3.52 3.56
N LEU A 64 -7.91 4.35 4.06
CA LEU A 64 -8.15 5.18 5.24
C LEU A 64 -9.24 6.23 4.98
N GLY A 65 -9.23 6.87 3.81
CA GLY A 65 -10.26 7.84 3.42
C GLY A 65 -11.65 7.23 3.39
N LEU A 66 -11.80 6.03 2.81
CA LEU A 66 -13.06 5.29 2.82
C LEU A 66 -13.45 4.81 4.22
N THR A 67 -12.49 4.44 5.07
CA THR A 67 -12.73 4.07 6.47
C THR A 67 -13.36 5.23 7.23
N ILE A 68 -12.78 6.43 7.09
CA ILE A 68 -13.28 7.64 7.74
C ILE A 68 -14.66 8.01 7.19
N ALA A 69 -14.82 8.01 5.86
CA ALA A 69 -16.09 8.37 5.24
C ALA A 69 -17.24 7.44 5.64
N GLN A 70 -17.00 6.13 5.71
CA GLN A 70 -17.99 5.16 6.19
C GLN A 70 -18.23 5.27 7.70
N SER A 71 -17.16 5.43 8.50
CA SER A 71 -17.28 5.57 9.96
C SER A 71 -17.99 6.86 10.37
N ALA A 72 -17.86 7.94 9.59
CA ALA A 72 -18.53 9.21 9.83
C ALA A 72 -19.99 9.23 9.33
N GLY A 73 -20.45 8.16 8.68
CA GLY A 73 -21.81 8.05 8.16
C GLY A 73 -22.09 8.96 6.95
N TRP A 74 -21.07 9.40 6.22
CA TRP A 74 -21.24 10.33 5.08
C TRP A 74 -21.91 9.71 3.85
N LEU A 75 -21.98 8.39 3.80
CA LEU A 75 -22.45 7.62 2.66
C LEU A 75 -23.82 6.97 2.92
N GLY A 76 -24.44 7.24 4.07
CA GLY A 76 -25.71 6.68 4.55
C GLY A 76 -26.85 7.69 4.56
#